data_AF-A0A9Q8IMU9-F1
#
_entry.id   AF-A0A9Q8IMU9-F1
#
_cell.length_a   1.000
_cell.length_b   1.000
_cell.length_c   1.000
_cell.angle_alpha   90.00
_cell.angle_beta   90.00
_cell.angle_gamma   90.00
#
_symmetry.space_group_name_H-M   'P 1'
#
loop_
_entity.id
_entity.type
_entity.pdbx_description
1 polymer ?
#
loop_
_entity_poly.entity_id
_entity_poly.type
_entity_poly.pdbx_seq_one_letter_code
_entity_poly.pdbx_strand_id
1 'polypeptide(L)'
;MNYKDKLWIQGVILFIPLFMIIDGMIEKANGNIYHPDTFVLFDLLIMGVISLISVLLSAVKIISYGWRNISTYDKCYFIFYLLWLMPTIVLWLFFLNIIPISLLNF
;
A
#
# COMPACT_ATOMS: atom_id res chain seq x y z
N MET A 1 10.58 18.07 -12.94
CA MET A 1 9.30 17.84 -12.24
C MET A 1 9.44 18.28 -10.80
N ASN A 2 8.57 19.20 -10.37
CA ASN A 2 8.65 19.80 -9.04
C ASN A 2 8.25 18.75 -7.97
N TYR A 3 8.70 18.91 -6.72
CA TYR A 3 8.35 17.97 -5.65
C TYR A 3 6.83 17.96 -5.38
N LYS A 4 6.17 19.11 -5.61
CA LYS A 4 4.71 19.25 -5.53
C LYS A 4 3.98 18.37 -6.55
N ASP A 5 4.51 18.31 -7.78
CA ASP A 5 3.91 17.50 -8.85
C ASP A 5 4.04 16.00 -8.53
N LYS A 6 5.17 15.60 -7.95
CA LYS A 6 5.38 14.20 -7.48
C LYS A 6 4.39 13.82 -6.38
N LEU A 7 4.17 14.71 -5.42
CA LEU A 7 3.17 14.51 -4.36
C LEU A 7 1.75 14.41 -4.92
N TRP A 8 1.40 15.26 -5.88
CA TRP A 8 0.09 15.21 -6.53
C TRP A 8 -0.15 13.90 -7.26
N ILE A 9 0.82 13.46 -8.07
CA ILE A 9 0.71 12.19 -8.80
C ILE A 9 0.57 11.01 -7.83
N GLN A 10 1.37 10.99 -6.76
CA GLN A 10 1.27 9.96 -5.73
C GLN A 10 -0.07 10.01 -5.00
N GLY A 11 -0.54 11.20 -4.64
CA GLY A 11 -1.85 11.40 -4.05
C GLY A 11 -2.96 10.82 -4.93
N VAL A 12 -2.95 11.11 -6.23
CA VAL A 12 -3.95 10.60 -7.19
C VAL A 12 -3.87 9.07 -7.35
N ILE A 13 -2.66 8.53 -7.47
CA ILE A 13 -2.45 7.07 -7.60
C ILE A 13 -2.97 6.33 -6.36
N LEU A 14 -2.75 6.89 -5.18
CA LEU A 14 -3.17 6.28 -3.91
C LEU A 14 -4.65 6.54 -3.61
N PHE A 15 -5.23 7.61 -4.14
CA PHE A 15 -6.60 8.01 -3.84
C PHE A 15 -7.62 6.96 -4.26
N ILE A 16 -7.49 6.40 -5.47
CA ILE A 16 -8.41 5.39 -5.99
C ILE A 16 -8.46 4.14 -5.09
N PRO A 17 -7.33 3.45 -4.81
CA PRO A 17 -7.37 2.28 -3.95
C PRO A 17 -7.76 2.62 -2.51
N LEU A 18 -7.34 3.78 -1.97
CA LEU A 18 -7.77 4.20 -0.62
C LEU A 18 -9.27 4.43 -0.53
N PHE A 19 -9.86 5.12 -1.50
CA PHE A 19 -11.28 5.41 -1.54
C PHE A 19 -12.08 4.11 -1.58
N MET A 20 -11.71 3.17 -2.45
CA MET A 20 -12.41 1.89 -2.58
C MET A 20 -12.26 1.00 -1.34
N ILE A 21 -11.11 1.04 -0.65
CA ILE A 21 -10.94 0.36 0.65
C ILE A 21 -11.89 0.96 1.71
N ILE A 22 -11.97 2.29 1.79
CA ILE A 22 -12.83 2.97 2.76
C ILE A 22 -14.31 2.68 2.48
N ASP A 23 -14.72 2.76 1.21
CA ASP A 23 -16.09 2.50 0.77
C ASP A 23 -16.52 1.06 1.11
N GLY A 24 -15.69 0.08 0.76
CA GLY A 24 -15.98 -1.31 1.09
C GLY A 24 -15.94 -1.61 2.59
N MET A 25 -15.12 -0.90 3.38
CA MET A 25 -15.19 -0.98 4.86
C MET A 25 -16.53 -0.45 5.41
N ILE A 26 -17.04 0.66 4.86
CA ILE A 26 -18.32 1.26 5.27
C ILE A 26 -19.48 0.34 4.93
N GLU A 27 -19.50 -0.26 3.74
CA GLU A 27 -20.55 -1.20 3.35
C GLU A 27 -20.53 -2.51 4.15
N LYS A 28 -19.34 -3.01 4.49
CA LYS A 28 -19.19 -4.13 5.41
C LYS A 28 -19.77 -3.80 6.79
N ALA A 29 -19.51 -2.60 7.31
CA ALA A 29 -20.07 -2.15 8.58
C ALA A 29 -21.61 -1.99 8.54
N ASN A 30 -22.18 -1.66 7.37
CA ASN A 30 -23.62 -1.56 7.15
C ASN A 30 -24.31 -2.92 6.92
N GLY A 31 -23.58 -4.03 7.01
CA GLY A 31 -24.13 -5.38 6.84
C GLY A 31 -24.53 -5.72 5.41
N ASN A 32 -24.11 -4.93 4.42
CA ASN A 32 -24.41 -5.18 3.02
C ASN A 32 -23.44 -6.23 2.46
N ILE A 33 -23.83 -7.51 2.59
CA ILE A 33 -23.06 -8.70 2.18
C ILE A 33 -22.85 -8.77 0.65
N TYR A 34 -23.51 -7.90 -0.12
CA TYR A 34 -23.43 -7.87 -1.58
C TYR A 34 -22.35 -6.94 -2.12
N HIS A 35 -21.66 -6.17 -1.26
CA HIS A 35 -20.47 -5.48 -1.75
C HIS A 35 -19.31 -6.47 -1.86
N PRO A 36 -18.64 -6.59 -3.01
CA PRO A 36 -17.63 -7.62 -3.18
C PRO A 36 -16.40 -7.22 -2.36
N ASP A 37 -16.22 -7.84 -1.19
CA ASP A 37 -14.97 -7.83 -0.41
C ASP A 37 -13.75 -8.10 -1.32
N THR A 38 -13.96 -8.81 -2.43
CA THR A 38 -12.99 -9.04 -3.51
C THR A 38 -12.38 -7.75 -4.07
N PHE A 39 -13.14 -6.66 -4.25
CA PHE A 39 -12.59 -5.40 -4.76
C PHE A 39 -11.67 -4.74 -3.73
N VAL A 40 -12.09 -4.69 -2.47
CA VAL A 40 -11.26 -4.17 -1.36
C VAL A 40 -9.95 -4.95 -1.24
N LEU A 41 -10.03 -6.28 -1.29
CA LEU A 41 -8.86 -7.16 -1.25
C LEU A 41 -7.96 -6.98 -2.48
N PHE A 42 -8.56 -6.80 -3.66
CA PHE A 42 -7.84 -6.56 -4.91
C PHE A 42 -7.11 -5.22 -4.91
N ASP A 43 -7.73 -4.17 -4.39
CA ASP A 43 -7.11 -2.84 -4.26
C ASP A 43 -5.96 -2.86 -3.24
N LEU A 44 -6.11 -3.61 -2.14
CA LEU A 44 -5.02 -3.88 -1.21
C LEU A 44 -3.86 -4.64 -1.87
N LEU A 45 -4.14 -5.61 -2.75
CA LEU A 45 -3.10 -6.32 -3.53
C LEU A 45 -2.34 -5.36 -4.45
N ILE A 46 -3.04 -4.49 -5.17
CA ILE A 46 -2.44 -3.47 -6.04
C ILE A 46 -1.60 -2.49 -5.22
N MET A 47 -2.12 -2.03 -4.08
CA MET A 47 -1.39 -1.17 -3.15
C MET A 47 -0.10 -1.85 -2.66
N GLY A 48 -0.13 -3.17 -2.48
CA GLY A 48 1.05 -3.99 -2.19
C GLY A 48 2.11 -3.93 -3.28
N VAL A 49 1.71 -4.04 -4.56
CA VAL A 49 2.66 -3.93 -5.68
C VAL A 49 3.26 -2.53 -5.77
N ILE A 50 2.43 -1.49 -5.66
CA ILE A 50 2.88 -0.09 -5.72
C ILE A 50 3.85 0.20 -4.58
N SER A 51 3.55 -0.25 -3.36
CA SER A 51 4.41 -0.07 -2.21
C SER A 51 5.71 -0.86 -2.33
N LEU A 52 5.68 -2.09 -2.82
CA LEU A 52 6.88 -2.91 -3.02
C LEU A 52 7.86 -2.24 -4.00
N ILE A 53 7.37 -1.82 -5.16
CA ILE A 53 8.19 -1.13 -6.18
C ILE A 53 8.76 0.17 -5.60
N SER A 54 7.93 0.94 -4.90
CA SER A 54 8.35 2.22 -4.31
C SER A 54 9.41 2.06 -3.23
N VAL A 55 9.28 1.06 -2.36
CA VAL A 55 10.26 0.71 -1.33
C VAL A 55 11.56 0.24 -1.98
N LEU A 56 11.51 -0.63 -3.00
CA LEU A 56 12.71 -1.09 -3.71
C LEU A 56 13.48 0.06 -4.37
N LEU A 57 12.79 0.93 -5.12
CA LEU A 57 13.42 2.10 -5.75
C LEU A 57 14.06 3.04 -4.72
N SER A 58 13.39 3.23 -3.58
CA SER A 58 13.89 4.07 -2.50
C SER A 58 15.07 3.43 -1.78
N ALA A 59 15.03 2.11 -1.56
CA ALA A 59 16.12 1.35 -0.96
C ALA A 59 17.38 1.41 -1.83
N VAL A 60 17.25 1.27 -3.15
CA VAL A 60 18.37 1.43 -4.09
C VAL A 60 19.00 2.82 -3.95
N LYS A 61 18.19 3.88 -3.92
CA LYS A 61 18.72 5.24 -3.69
C LYS A 61 19.41 5.40 -2.34
N ILE A 62 18.84 4.83 -1.27
CA ILE A 62 19.43 4.88 0.08
C ILE A 62 20.78 4.18 0.10
N ILE A 63 20.92 3.03 -0.58
CA ILE A 63 22.17 2.27 -0.68
C ILE A 63 23.21 3.05 -1.50
N SER A 64 22.81 3.64 -2.64
CA SER A 64 23.73 4.35 -3.53
C SER A 64 24.25 5.67 -2.96
N TYR A 65 23.38 6.48 -2.35
CA TYR A 65 23.73 7.83 -1.89
C TYR A 65 23.99 7.91 -0.37
N GLY A 66 23.55 6.90 0.38
CA GLY A 66 23.58 6.88 1.84
C GLY A 66 22.39 7.61 2.46
N TRP A 67 21.85 7.05 3.55
CA TRP A 67 20.68 7.59 4.26
C TRP A 67 20.82 9.06 4.69
N ARG A 68 22.03 9.51 5.01
CA ARG A 68 22.25 10.91 5.44
C ARG A 68 22.14 11.91 4.29
N ASN A 69 22.49 11.52 3.07
CA ASN A 69 22.58 12.42 1.92
C ASN A 69 21.30 12.52 1.10
N ILE A 70 20.33 11.64 1.33
CA ILE A 70 19.02 11.72 0.66
C ILE A 70 18.13 12.81 1.28
N SER A 71 17.27 13.38 0.45
CA SER A 71 16.34 14.43 0.88
C SER A 71 15.37 13.92 1.95
N THR A 72 14.89 14.81 2.82
CA THR A 72 13.84 14.47 3.80
C THR A 72 12.58 13.93 3.12
N TYR A 73 12.26 14.44 1.92
CA TYR A 73 11.17 13.93 1.10
C TYR A 73 11.32 12.44 0.78
N ASP A 74 12.50 12.02 0.29
CA ASP A 74 12.74 10.62 -0.07
C ASP A 74 12.71 9.70 1.17
N LYS A 75 13.13 10.22 2.34
CA LYS A 75 13.01 9.49 3.63
C LYS A 75 11.55 9.28 4.01
N CYS A 76 10.75 10.35 4.00
CA CYS A 76 9.32 10.27 4.31
C CYS A 76 8.59 9.37 3.31
N TYR A 77 8.93 9.47 2.02
CA TYR A 77 8.41 8.61 0.97
C TYR A 77 8.71 7.14 1.26
N PHE A 78 9.96 6.80 1.56
CA PHE A 78 10.34 5.44 1.91
C PHE A 78 9.56 4.90 3.11
N ILE A 79 9.51 5.66 4.22
CA ILE A 79 8.78 5.26 5.43
C ILE A 79 7.29 5.07 5.16
N PHE A 80 6.68 5.98 4.40
CA PHE A 80 5.26 5.92 4.06
C PHE A 80 4.93 4.62 3.31
N TYR A 81 5.66 4.31 2.24
CA TYR A 81 5.40 3.09 1.47
C TYR A 81 5.83 1.84 2.22
N LEU A 82 6.82 1.91 3.12
CA LEU A 82 7.19 0.80 3.99
C LEU A 82 6.07 0.44 4.98
N LEU A 83 5.38 1.44 5.54
CA LEU A 83 4.21 1.22 6.40
C LEU A 83 3.06 0.57 5.62
N TRP A 84 2.80 1.00 4.39
CA TRP A 84 1.80 0.39 3.51
C TRP A 84 2.15 -1.03 3.08
N LEU A 85 3.44 -1.34 2.97
CA LEU A 85 3.92 -2.64 2.55
C LEU A 85 3.63 -3.72 3.61
N MET A 86 3.64 -3.38 4.90
CA MET A 86 3.42 -4.36 5.98
C MET A 86 2.05 -5.09 5.90
N PRO A 87 0.90 -4.39 5.90
CA PRO A 87 -0.40 -5.06 5.84
C PRO A 87 -0.62 -5.74 4.49
N THR A 88 -0.06 -5.20 3.41
CA THR A 88 -0.23 -5.77 2.07
C THR A 88 0.60 -7.02 1.85
N ILE A 89 1.82 -7.12 2.40
CA ILE A 89 2.60 -8.37 2.40
C ILE A 89 1.83 -9.49 3.10
N VAL A 90 1.26 -9.20 4.27
CA VAL A 90 0.48 -10.19 5.02
C VAL A 90 -0.67 -10.71 4.16
N LEU A 91 -1.41 -9.82 3.51
CA LEU A 91 -2.50 -10.16 2.60
C LEU A 91 -2.03 -10.99 1.37
N TRP A 92 -0.87 -10.66 0.80
CA TRP A 92 -0.24 -11.45 -0.28
C TRP A 92 0.14 -12.87 0.18
N LEU A 93 0.66 -13.03 1.40
CA LEU A 93 1.01 -14.34 1.95
C LEU A 93 -0.23 -15.23 2.13
N PHE A 94 -1.37 -14.65 2.48
CA PHE A 94 -2.65 -15.37 2.48
C PHE A 94 -3.11 -15.75 1.09
N PHE A 95 -3.07 -14.82 0.14
CA PHE A 95 -3.50 -15.07 -1.24
C PHE A 95 -2.66 -16.18 -1.92
N LEU A 96 -1.37 -16.24 -1.61
CA LEU A 96 -0.46 -17.30 -2.06
C LEU A 96 -0.58 -18.61 -1.27
N ASN A 97 -1.51 -18.70 -0.30
CA ASN A 97 -1.67 -19.84 0.61
C ASN A 97 -0.39 -20.24 1.36
N ILE A 98 0.52 -19.28 1.59
CA ILE A 98 1.75 -19.50 2.36
C ILE A 98 1.43 -19.52 3.86
N ILE A 99 0.47 -18.71 4.30
CA ILE A 99 -0.04 -18.68 5.68
C ILE A 99 -1.52 -19.12 5.66
N PRO A 100 -1.94 -20.03 6.57
CA PRO A 100 -3.32 -20.47 6.62
C PRO A 100 -4.26 -19.35 7.09
N ILE A 101 -5.36 -19.15 6.36
CA ILE A 101 -6.42 -18.18 6.66
C ILE A 101 -6.99 -18.33 8.08
N SER A 102 -6.92 -19.53 8.68
CA SER A 102 -7.35 -19.79 10.06
C SER A 102 -6.62 -18.99 11.13
N LEU A 103 -5.51 -18.32 10.79
CA LEU A 103 -4.76 -17.45 11.70
C LEU A 103 -5.38 -16.04 11.79
N LEU A 104 -6.30 -15.72 10.89
CA LEU A 104 -7.00 -14.45 10.80
C LEU A 104 -8.48 -14.70 11.13
N ASN A 105 -8.76 -14.92 12.42
CA ASN A 105 -10.14 -14.89 12.93
C ASN A 105 -10.65 -13.45 12.82
N PHE A 106 -11.29 -13.12 11.69
CA PHE A 106 -12.15 -11.96 11.54
C PHE A 106 -13.60 -12.32 11.91
#